data_AF-A0A7W0Q1A6-F1
#
_entry.id   AF-A0A7W0Q1A6-F1
#
_cell.length_a   1.000
_cell.length_b   1.000
_cell.length_c   1.000
_cell.angle_alpha   90.00
_cell.angle_beta   90.00
_cell.angle_gamma   90.00
#
_symmetry.space_group_name_H-M   'P 1'
#
loop_
_entity.id
_entity.type
_entity.pdbx_description
1 polymer ?
#
loop_
_entity_poly.entity_id
_entity_poly.type
_entity_poly.pdbx_seq_one_letter_code
_entity_poly.pdbx_strand_id
1 'polypeptide(L)'
;MTDDDHDGVDGESLVAAIAARLDAGKPIRRTLAVSGRLHVDRPLPFLCVYRTPDRPDPGTADLVRTQASYLIAPAGHDVSELVAAVVTKLASACGACLVVELWSGEPTAPPCFRIRTATANRLATTIDALADALRKMSIPGTAPTVEVIAAASASPSGAPPLLAPELAAHAGILAIGLEVPPIYRSARSVYPAISRTFSRELMHALQRAFFEFTRVQTPAKPEHFQVLGRRRIVHAVRESDAALAEISASFDFLLAVSPVNTDAAWQEFCANGRTRAPTLHYRMLELDPELGKRQLYALPLERLEDPVLAQLLRDKRRELDRQLGLLEDRDTPRFLLGSLQLYGGVDDALLGEALSILRDVAPARSRTGARCDAEAFAARATEELEHYRRHDPSLTSTVIVRDDISSLIVSHGDLLIPANLDVPAHRVDALLHHELGTHVVTYANGRAQPLLVLAAGLARYEALQEGLATFAEYVAGGLDSDRLRLVAARAVAVRRLVDEVAFPEVVAELVDQHRLAPRMAFLVAVRVFRGGGLTKDVIYLRGLLQLLGYLQAGHDLAPLLVGKLALDQVALIEELLRREVLRPPLLRPRWLDAPTGRPRLERAIAGLRPIDLLEPTGTAA
;
A
#
# COMPACT_ATOMS: atom_id res chain seq x y z
N MET A 1 27.39 -5.34 -0.61
CA MET A 1 28.29 -4.28 -1.11
C MET A 1 27.97 -3.03 -0.31
N THR A 2 28.85 -2.67 0.62
CA THR A 2 28.67 -1.57 1.58
C THR A 2 28.60 -0.24 0.84
N ASP A 3 27.44 0.42 0.89
CA ASP A 3 27.10 1.65 0.16
C ASP A 3 27.50 2.94 0.91
N ASP A 4 28.36 2.80 1.93
CA ASP A 4 28.94 3.92 2.67
C ASP A 4 30.44 3.97 2.29
N ASP A 5 30.82 4.91 1.42
CA ASP A 5 32.25 5.19 1.24
C ASP A 5 32.74 5.91 2.50
N HIS A 6 33.51 5.19 3.29
CA HIS A 6 34.27 5.69 4.43
C HIS A 6 35.69 6.04 3.96
N ASP A 7 35.87 7.25 3.44
CA ASP A 7 37.22 7.78 3.21
C ASP A 7 37.43 9.02 4.10
N GLY A 8 38.43 8.93 4.98
CA GLY A 8 38.92 10.06 5.78
C GLY A 8 39.72 11.01 4.89
N VAL A 9 39.02 11.87 4.16
CA VAL A 9 39.61 12.81 3.20
C VAL A 9 39.53 14.23 3.75
N ASP A 10 40.65 14.95 3.69
CA ASP A 10 40.79 16.36 4.05
C ASP A 10 39.74 17.27 3.35
N GLY A 11 39.33 18.34 4.02
CA GLY A 11 38.14 19.16 3.68
C GLY A 11 38.04 19.65 2.24
N GLU A 12 39.15 20.12 1.63
CA GLU A 12 39.16 20.58 0.23
C GLU A 12 38.99 19.44 -0.78
N SER A 13 39.61 18.29 -0.52
CA SER A 13 39.50 17.11 -1.39
C SER A 13 38.09 16.49 -1.30
N LEU A 14 37.39 16.65 -0.16
CA LEU A 14 36.01 16.21 -0.01
C LEU A 14 35.04 17.06 -0.85
N VAL A 15 35.19 18.38 -0.81
CA VAL A 15 34.37 19.32 -1.60
C VAL A 15 34.53 19.05 -3.09
N ALA A 16 35.76 18.86 -3.57
CA ALA A 16 36.05 18.53 -4.97
C ALA A 16 35.40 17.20 -5.40
N ALA A 17 35.48 16.16 -4.55
CA ALA A 17 34.86 14.87 -4.83
C ALA A 17 33.32 14.95 -4.89
N ILE A 18 32.70 15.71 -3.99
CA ILE A 18 31.24 15.97 -3.98
C ILE A 18 30.83 16.70 -5.25
N ALA A 19 31.55 17.77 -5.60
CA ALA A 19 31.33 18.55 -6.81
C ALA A 19 31.37 17.67 -8.07
N ALA A 20 32.40 16.83 -8.20
CA ALA A 20 32.55 15.92 -9.34
C ALA A 20 31.41 14.90 -9.45
N ARG A 21 30.87 14.42 -8.32
CA ARG A 21 29.72 13.51 -8.31
C ARG A 21 28.43 14.22 -8.73
N LEU A 22 28.20 15.45 -8.25
CA LEU A 22 27.06 16.26 -8.68
C LEU A 22 27.11 16.57 -10.18
N ASP A 23 28.29 16.93 -10.70
CA ASP A 23 28.51 17.16 -12.14
C ASP A 23 28.22 15.90 -12.96
N ALA A 24 28.54 14.71 -12.42
CA ALA A 24 28.24 13.43 -13.04
C ALA A 24 26.78 12.95 -12.80
N GLY A 25 25.93 13.74 -12.14
CA GLY A 25 24.56 13.35 -11.78
C GLY A 25 24.47 12.15 -10.84
N LYS A 26 25.57 11.83 -10.14
CA LYS A 26 25.66 10.67 -9.24
C LYS A 26 25.15 11.03 -7.85
N PRO A 27 24.53 10.08 -7.14
CA PRO A 27 24.04 10.30 -5.78
C PRO A 27 25.21 10.54 -4.84
N ILE A 28 24.93 11.23 -3.74
CA ILE A 28 25.86 11.45 -2.64
C ILE A 28 25.26 10.87 -1.37
N ARG A 29 26.07 10.05 -0.70
CA ARG A 29 25.84 9.59 0.65
C ARG A 29 27.20 9.52 1.31
N ARG A 30 27.45 10.44 2.24
CA ARG A 30 28.75 10.60 2.90
C ARG A 30 28.54 10.89 4.37
N THR A 31 29.22 10.11 5.19
CA THR A 31 29.40 10.41 6.61
C THR A 31 30.58 11.37 6.74
N LEU A 32 30.39 12.49 7.41
CA LEU A 32 31.41 13.51 7.64
C LEU A 32 32.17 13.19 8.93
N ALA A 33 33.41 13.68 9.05
CA ALA A 33 34.36 13.31 10.11
C ALA A 33 33.83 13.48 11.55
N VAL A 34 32.81 14.33 11.79
CA VAL A 34 32.27 14.62 13.12
C VAL A 34 30.77 14.33 13.20
N SER A 35 30.38 13.08 12.88
CA SER A 35 28.99 12.60 12.92
C SER A 35 28.00 13.35 12.02
N GLY A 36 28.52 14.13 11.07
CA GLY A 36 27.70 14.77 10.04
C GLY A 36 27.33 13.79 8.93
N ARG A 37 26.33 14.15 8.13
CA ARG A 37 25.91 13.38 6.97
C ARG A 37 25.46 14.30 5.85
N LEU A 38 26.03 14.13 4.67
CA LEU A 38 25.54 14.72 3.42
C LEU A 38 24.84 13.64 2.60
N HIS A 39 23.60 13.91 2.21
CA HIS A 39 22.84 13.08 1.30
C HIS A 39 22.27 13.93 0.17
N VAL A 40 22.54 13.54 -1.08
CA VAL A 40 21.90 14.10 -2.26
C VAL A 40 21.49 12.94 -3.15
N ASP A 41 20.20 12.66 -3.26
CA ASP A 41 19.69 11.54 -4.04
C ASP A 41 19.97 11.72 -5.55
N ARG A 42 19.75 12.95 -6.01
CA ARG A 42 20.02 13.46 -7.36
C ARG A 42 20.04 15.00 -7.33
N PRO A 43 20.52 15.69 -8.38
CA PRO A 43 20.41 17.15 -8.45
C PRO A 43 18.94 17.59 -8.34
N LEU A 44 18.65 18.31 -7.26
CA LEU A 44 17.34 18.91 -6.96
C LEU A 44 17.57 20.36 -6.54
N PRO A 45 16.60 21.27 -6.76
CA PRO A 45 16.77 22.70 -6.54
C PRO A 45 16.67 23.09 -5.06
N PHE A 46 17.06 22.19 -4.15
CA PHE A 46 17.05 22.47 -2.72
C PHE A 46 18.08 21.66 -1.93
N LEU A 47 18.42 22.16 -0.75
CA LEU A 47 19.21 21.48 0.28
C LEU A 47 18.62 21.80 1.66
N CYS A 48 18.19 20.78 2.39
CA CYS A 48 17.79 20.92 3.79
C CYS A 48 18.98 20.77 4.72
N VAL A 49 19.19 21.71 5.64
CA VAL A 49 20.32 21.71 6.56
C VAL A 49 19.82 21.66 7.99
N TYR A 50 20.39 20.79 8.80
CA TYR A 50 20.20 20.77 10.25
C TYR A 50 21.54 20.81 10.96
N ARG A 51 21.74 21.86 11.75
CA ARG A 51 22.88 21.98 12.66
C ARG A 51 22.49 21.40 14.03
N THR A 52 23.06 20.26 14.38
CA THR A 52 22.80 19.59 15.66
C THR A 52 23.35 20.47 16.79
N PRO A 53 22.50 20.97 17.69
CA PRO A 53 22.94 21.82 18.78
C PRO A 53 23.70 21.00 19.83
N ASP A 54 24.45 21.68 20.71
CA ASP A 54 25.18 21.02 21.80
C ASP A 54 24.23 20.42 22.87
N ARG A 55 22.96 20.86 22.87
CA ARG A 55 21.90 20.30 23.74
C ARG A 55 21.25 19.07 23.11
N PRO A 56 20.71 18.12 23.91
CA PRO A 56 19.93 17.01 23.40
C PRO A 56 18.74 17.49 22.55
N ASP A 57 18.67 17.03 21.30
CA ASP A 57 17.66 17.43 20.33
C ASP A 57 17.06 16.22 19.59
N PRO A 58 16.50 15.23 20.32
CA PRO A 58 16.12 13.96 19.72
C PRO A 58 14.94 14.11 18.74
N GLY A 59 15.01 13.40 17.62
CA GLY A 59 14.00 13.37 16.56
C GLY A 59 14.09 14.48 15.52
N THR A 60 14.80 15.59 15.78
CA THR A 60 14.89 16.73 14.84
C THR A 60 15.69 16.37 13.59
N ALA A 61 16.77 15.62 13.74
CA ALA A 61 17.54 15.08 12.63
C ALA A 61 16.68 14.22 11.68
N ASP A 62 15.74 13.44 12.23
CA ASP A 62 14.91 12.53 11.43
C ASP A 62 13.96 13.29 10.51
N LEU A 63 13.52 14.50 10.91
CA LEU A 63 12.70 15.38 10.07
C LEU A 63 13.41 15.73 8.76
N VAL A 64 14.71 16.02 8.85
CA VAL A 64 15.55 16.37 7.69
C VAL A 64 15.93 15.13 6.87
N ARG A 65 16.11 13.97 7.49
CA ARG A 65 16.42 12.71 6.79
C ARG A 65 15.32 12.25 5.84
N THR A 66 14.09 12.72 6.02
CA THR A 66 12.98 12.42 5.09
C THR A 66 13.18 13.04 3.70
N GLN A 67 14.05 14.06 3.58
CA GLN A 67 14.25 14.82 2.35
C GLN A 67 15.23 14.13 1.38
N ALA A 68 15.08 14.41 0.09
CA ALA A 68 15.95 13.86 -0.96
C ALA A 68 17.32 14.53 -1.04
N SER A 69 17.48 15.72 -0.46
CA SER A 69 18.72 16.47 -0.41
C SER A 69 18.86 17.09 0.97
N TYR A 70 19.82 16.62 1.76
CA TYR A 70 20.05 17.12 3.11
C TYR A 70 21.50 17.08 3.57
N LEU A 71 21.81 17.96 4.53
CA LEU A 71 23.03 18.01 5.31
C LEU A 71 22.69 18.04 6.81
N ILE A 72 23.30 17.14 7.57
CA ILE A 72 23.32 17.19 9.03
C ILE A 72 24.77 17.41 9.47
N ALA A 73 25.01 18.38 10.35
CA ALA A 73 26.33 18.66 10.90
C ALA A 73 26.22 19.19 12.34
N PRO A 74 27.25 19.05 13.19
CA PRO A 74 27.27 19.71 14.49
C PRO A 74 27.28 21.25 14.35
N ALA A 75 26.59 21.95 15.26
CA ALA A 75 26.53 23.42 15.23
C ALA A 75 27.90 24.10 15.42
N GLY A 76 28.81 23.46 16.16
CA GLY A 76 30.18 23.95 16.37
C GLY A 76 31.14 23.73 15.19
N HIS A 77 30.69 23.10 14.09
CA HIS A 77 31.51 22.90 12.90
C HIS A 77 31.10 23.88 11.80
N ASP A 78 32.07 24.60 11.24
CA ASP A 78 31.82 25.44 10.08
C ASP A 78 31.61 24.57 8.84
N VAL A 79 30.41 24.62 8.29
CA VAL A 79 30.02 23.90 7.07
C VAL A 79 29.72 24.87 5.93
N SER A 80 30.04 26.15 6.08
CA SER A 80 29.67 27.19 5.11
C SER A 80 30.30 26.94 3.75
N GLU A 81 31.57 26.53 3.69
CA GLU A 81 32.26 26.17 2.44
C GLU A 81 31.64 24.94 1.76
N LEU A 82 31.32 23.91 2.54
CA LEU A 82 30.68 22.70 2.03
C LEU A 82 29.28 23.00 1.49
N VAL A 83 28.47 23.75 2.25
CA VAL A 83 27.14 24.20 1.83
C VAL A 83 27.28 25.02 0.55
N ALA A 84 28.16 26.01 0.51
CA ALA A 84 28.42 26.85 -0.66
C ALA A 84 28.75 26.02 -1.90
N ALA A 85 29.65 25.06 -1.79
CA ALA A 85 30.02 24.21 -2.92
C ALA A 85 28.87 23.35 -3.42
N VAL A 86 28.11 22.73 -2.51
CA VAL A 86 26.95 21.90 -2.86
C VAL A 86 25.87 22.74 -3.52
N VAL A 87 25.48 23.87 -2.91
CA VAL A 87 24.37 24.70 -3.41
C VAL A 87 24.72 25.40 -4.72
N THR A 88 25.98 25.79 -4.93
CA THR A 88 26.43 26.33 -6.23
C THR A 88 26.31 25.29 -7.33
N LYS A 89 26.67 24.03 -7.05
CA LYS A 89 26.51 22.93 -8.02
C LYS A 89 25.04 22.60 -8.29
N LEU A 90 24.21 22.55 -7.26
CA LEU A 90 22.76 22.34 -7.42
C LEU A 90 22.11 23.51 -8.18
N ALA A 91 22.48 24.75 -7.89
CA ALA A 91 22.00 25.93 -8.61
C ALA A 91 22.45 25.93 -10.07
N SER A 92 23.70 25.53 -10.35
CA SER A 92 24.18 25.39 -11.72
C SER A 92 23.44 24.30 -12.50
N ALA A 93 23.08 23.19 -11.85
CA ALA A 93 22.38 22.08 -12.50
C ALA A 93 20.89 22.36 -12.69
N CYS A 94 20.26 23.04 -11.73
CA CYS A 94 18.82 23.26 -11.69
C CYS A 94 18.39 24.68 -12.12
N GLY A 95 19.32 25.62 -12.28
CA GLY A 95 19.08 27.05 -12.51
C GLY A 95 18.94 27.89 -11.22
N ALA A 96 18.45 27.29 -10.13
CA ALA A 96 18.40 27.90 -8.80
C ALA A 96 18.42 26.84 -7.71
N CYS A 97 18.76 27.24 -6.47
CA CYS A 97 18.77 26.36 -5.30
C CYS A 97 18.22 27.07 -4.05
N LEU A 98 17.31 26.40 -3.35
CA LEU A 98 16.77 26.81 -2.07
C LEU A 98 17.47 26.10 -0.92
N VAL A 99 18.06 26.85 0.01
CA VAL A 99 18.57 26.31 1.27
C VAL A 99 17.49 26.44 2.33
N VAL A 100 17.13 25.34 2.98
CA VAL A 100 16.23 25.35 4.14
C VAL A 100 16.99 24.91 5.37
N GLU A 101 17.28 25.85 6.26
CA GLU A 101 17.80 25.51 7.58
C GLU A 101 16.65 25.17 8.52
N LEU A 102 16.64 23.97 9.08
CA LEU A 102 15.60 23.50 9.99
C LEU A 102 16.16 23.36 11.40
N TRP A 103 15.41 23.79 12.41
CA TRP A 103 15.73 23.56 13.83
C TRP A 103 14.47 23.43 14.67
N SER A 104 14.56 22.81 15.85
CA SER A 104 13.46 22.81 16.80
C SER A 104 13.45 24.10 17.65
N GLY A 105 12.30 24.75 17.74
CA GLY A 105 12.08 25.86 18.68
C GLY A 105 11.78 25.39 20.10
N GLU A 106 11.33 26.32 20.92
CA GLU A 106 10.78 26.03 22.25
C GLU A 106 9.29 25.63 22.16
N PRO A 107 8.78 24.82 23.11
CA PRO A 107 7.35 24.48 23.14
C PRO A 107 6.47 25.74 23.29
N THR A 108 5.47 25.89 22.42
CA THR A 108 4.47 26.97 22.49
C THR A 108 3.05 26.40 22.55
N ALA A 109 2.11 27.17 23.09
CA ALA A 109 0.68 26.87 23.08
C ALA A 109 -0.11 28.08 22.52
N PRO A 110 -0.69 27.98 21.30
CA PRO A 110 -0.65 26.83 20.39
C PRO A 110 0.76 26.57 19.80
N PRO A 111 1.03 25.35 19.28
CA PRO A 111 2.28 25.06 18.57
C PRO A 111 2.45 25.98 17.36
N CYS A 112 3.60 26.64 17.24
CA CYS A 112 3.85 27.63 16.19
C CYS A 112 5.08 27.26 15.35
N PHE A 113 4.92 27.25 14.03
CA PHE A 113 6.04 27.25 13.08
C PHE A 113 6.48 28.67 12.79
N ARG A 114 7.79 28.91 12.70
CA ARG A 114 8.33 30.22 12.29
C ARG A 114 9.17 30.10 11.04
N ILE A 115 8.78 30.83 10.00
CA ILE A 115 9.50 30.93 8.74
C ILE A 115 10.33 32.22 8.75
N ARG A 116 11.65 32.11 8.69
CA ARG A 116 12.58 33.25 8.72
C ARG A 116 13.26 33.42 7.36
N THR A 117 13.28 34.64 6.83
CA THR A 117 14.06 34.92 5.62
C THR A 117 14.43 36.39 5.49
N ALA A 118 15.55 36.65 4.81
CA ALA A 118 15.98 37.98 4.38
C ALA A 118 15.40 38.37 3.00
N THR A 119 14.77 37.43 2.29
CA THR A 119 14.35 37.59 0.89
C THR A 119 12.86 37.34 0.68
N ALA A 120 12.03 37.74 1.65
CA ALA A 120 10.59 37.51 1.65
C ALA A 120 9.91 37.89 0.32
N ASN A 121 10.27 39.04 -0.26
CA ASN A 121 9.70 39.50 -1.53
C ASN A 121 10.04 38.57 -2.71
N ARG A 122 11.25 38.01 -2.76
CA ARG A 122 11.69 37.10 -3.83
C ARG A 122 11.08 35.70 -3.69
N LEU A 123 10.76 35.30 -2.45
CA LEU A 123 10.24 33.98 -2.10
C LEU A 123 8.75 33.98 -1.75
N ALA A 124 8.02 35.07 -2.04
CA ALA A 124 6.64 35.25 -1.57
C ALA A 124 5.76 34.02 -1.83
N THR A 125 5.69 33.55 -3.08
CA THR A 125 4.89 32.37 -3.45
C THR A 125 5.38 31.06 -2.80
N THR A 126 6.69 30.90 -2.63
CA THR A 126 7.29 29.74 -1.94
C THR A 126 6.94 29.74 -0.45
N ILE A 127 7.02 30.90 0.20
CA ILE A 127 6.70 31.09 1.62
C ILE A 127 5.21 30.89 1.85
N ASP A 128 4.36 31.44 0.99
CA ASP A 128 2.91 31.26 1.08
C ASP A 128 2.53 29.79 0.95
N ALA A 129 3.11 29.08 -0.03
CA ALA A 129 2.88 27.65 -0.21
C ALA A 129 3.35 26.81 0.99
N LEU A 130 4.52 27.14 1.56
CA LEU A 130 5.01 26.50 2.78
C LEU A 130 4.07 26.78 3.96
N ALA A 131 3.73 28.05 4.20
CA ALA A 131 2.90 28.45 5.32
C ALA A 131 1.50 27.82 5.24
N ASP A 132 0.88 27.81 4.07
CA ASP A 132 -0.41 27.17 3.86
C ASP A 132 -0.36 25.66 4.04
N ALA A 133 0.72 25.01 3.60
CA ALA A 133 0.89 23.57 3.83
C ALA A 133 1.09 23.26 5.32
N LEU A 134 1.89 24.05 6.04
CA LEU A 134 2.13 23.90 7.48
C LEU A 134 0.84 24.13 8.30
N ARG A 135 0.03 25.13 7.96
CA ARG A 135 -1.29 25.38 8.61
C ARG A 135 -2.27 24.23 8.42
N LYS A 136 -2.17 23.50 7.30
CA LYS A 136 -3.07 22.39 6.95
C LYS A 136 -2.59 21.03 7.48
N MET A 137 -1.44 20.96 8.14
CA MET A 137 -0.93 19.72 8.70
C MET A 137 -1.91 19.14 9.71
N SER A 138 -2.30 17.87 9.53
CA SER A 138 -3.17 17.17 10.46
C SER A 138 -2.32 16.43 11.50
N ILE A 139 -2.16 17.05 12.66
CA ILE A 139 -1.42 16.46 13.78
C ILE A 139 -2.40 16.18 14.92
N PRO A 140 -2.46 14.94 15.46
CA PRO A 140 -3.42 14.58 16.50
C PRO A 140 -3.37 15.53 17.70
N GLY A 141 -4.53 16.11 18.05
CA GLY A 141 -4.70 16.94 19.24
C GLY A 141 -4.10 18.35 19.16
N THR A 142 -3.64 18.81 17.99
CA THR A 142 -3.03 20.14 17.84
C THR A 142 -3.42 20.81 16.53
N ALA A 143 -3.63 22.13 16.57
CA ALA A 143 -3.75 22.98 15.38
C ALA A 143 -2.52 23.91 15.34
N PRO A 144 -1.59 23.73 14.40
CA PRO A 144 -0.40 24.56 14.36
C PRO A 144 -0.70 25.96 13.80
N THR A 145 -0.07 26.98 14.36
CA THR A 145 0.00 28.32 13.78
C THR A 145 1.29 28.49 12.98
N VAL A 146 1.33 29.49 12.09
CA VAL A 146 2.52 29.81 11.28
C VAL A 146 2.76 31.30 11.29
N GLU A 147 3.97 31.70 11.67
CA GLU A 147 4.47 33.08 11.65
C GLU A 147 5.55 33.23 10.58
N VAL A 148 5.50 34.31 9.79
CA VAL A 148 6.55 34.67 8.84
C VAL A 148 7.30 35.88 9.40
N ILE A 149 8.61 35.74 9.57
CA ILE A 149 9.48 36.72 10.22
C ILE A 149 10.49 37.24 9.21
N ALA A 150 10.41 38.54 8.92
CA ALA A 150 11.45 39.25 8.19
C ALA A 150 12.70 39.34 9.09
N ALA A 151 13.78 38.69 8.69
CA ALA A 151 15.01 38.61 9.48
C ALA A 151 16.23 38.85 8.59
N ALA A 152 17.29 39.44 9.13
CA ALA A 152 18.54 39.66 8.39
C ALA A 152 19.22 38.34 7.96
N SER A 153 18.91 37.24 8.63
CA SER A 153 19.40 35.90 8.32
C SER A 153 18.29 34.85 8.42
N ALA A 154 18.40 33.81 7.59
CA ALA A 154 17.57 32.61 7.63
C ALA A 154 17.97 31.66 8.79
N SER A 155 19.13 31.86 9.41
CA SER A 155 19.61 31.00 10.49
C SER A 155 18.93 31.26 11.85
N PRO A 156 19.01 30.31 12.81
CA PRO A 156 18.57 30.51 14.18
C PRO A 156 19.16 31.79 14.80
N SER A 157 18.43 32.43 15.72
CA SER A 157 18.93 33.62 16.43
C SER A 157 20.23 33.29 17.15
N GLY A 158 21.30 34.04 16.88
CA GLY A 158 22.61 33.86 17.50
C GLY A 158 23.52 32.83 16.80
N ALA A 159 23.02 32.09 15.82
CA ALA A 159 23.85 31.18 15.01
C ALA A 159 24.44 31.92 13.80
N PRO A 160 25.67 31.57 13.36
CA PRO A 160 26.25 32.15 12.15
C PRO A 160 25.42 31.76 10.91
N PRO A 161 25.30 32.63 9.89
CA PRO A 161 24.64 32.30 8.63
C PRO A 161 25.31 31.10 7.93
N LEU A 162 24.52 30.25 7.27
CA LEU A 162 25.03 29.13 6.46
C LEU A 162 25.69 29.56 5.13
N LEU A 163 25.32 30.74 4.63
CA LEU A 163 25.79 31.26 3.35
C LEU A 163 26.47 32.60 3.60
N ALA A 164 27.63 32.80 2.96
CA ALA A 164 28.30 34.09 2.93
C ALA A 164 27.40 35.14 2.23
N PRO A 165 27.46 36.41 2.65
CA PRO A 165 26.65 37.48 2.05
C PRO A 165 26.81 37.61 0.52
N GLU A 166 28.01 37.39 -0.03
CA GLU A 166 28.22 37.48 -1.49
C GLU A 166 27.56 36.34 -2.27
N LEU A 167 27.48 35.15 -1.67
CA LEU A 167 26.80 34.00 -2.26
C LEU A 167 25.28 34.09 -2.09
N ALA A 168 24.82 34.67 -0.97
CA ALA A 168 23.42 35.05 -0.79
C ALA A 168 22.97 36.15 -1.76
N ALA A 169 23.91 36.96 -2.27
CA ALA A 169 23.66 37.98 -3.30
C ALA A 169 23.70 37.42 -4.74
N HIS A 170 24.23 36.21 -4.95
CA HIS A 170 24.23 35.57 -6.28
C HIS A 170 22.79 35.33 -6.77
N ALA A 171 22.56 35.61 -8.05
CA ALA A 171 21.28 35.36 -8.70
C ALA A 171 21.03 33.84 -8.81
N GLY A 172 20.28 33.27 -7.86
CA GLY A 172 19.80 31.88 -7.94
C GLY A 172 19.93 31.06 -6.66
N ILE A 173 20.64 31.55 -5.63
CA ILE A 173 20.69 30.88 -4.31
C ILE A 173 19.85 31.67 -3.31
N LEU A 174 18.88 31.02 -2.70
CA LEU A 174 17.91 31.63 -1.78
C LEU A 174 17.82 30.79 -0.50
N ALA A 175 17.47 31.41 0.63
CA ALA A 175 17.45 30.73 1.93
C ALA A 175 16.18 31.02 2.75
N ILE A 176 15.69 29.96 3.39
CA ILE A 176 14.59 29.99 4.38
C ILE A 176 15.08 29.28 5.66
N GLY A 177 14.79 29.88 6.80
CA GLY A 177 14.85 29.23 8.09
C GLY A 177 13.48 28.71 8.50
N LEU A 178 13.42 27.48 8.99
CA LEU A 178 12.20 26.87 9.51
C LEU A 178 12.41 26.40 10.94
N GLU A 179 11.84 27.16 11.88
CA GLU A 179 11.69 26.72 13.26
C GLU A 179 10.45 25.84 13.39
N VAL A 180 10.63 24.59 13.80
CA VAL A 180 9.54 23.65 14.03
C VAL A 180 9.20 23.55 15.52
N PRO A 181 7.92 23.49 15.90
CA PRO A 181 7.54 23.28 17.29
C PRO A 181 7.88 21.83 17.70
N PRO A 182 8.50 21.59 18.87
CA PRO A 182 8.99 20.27 19.28
C PRO A 182 7.88 19.32 19.79
N ILE A 183 6.70 19.34 19.17
CA ILE A 183 5.50 18.58 19.61
C ILE A 183 5.65 17.05 19.52
N TYR A 184 6.64 16.57 18.78
CA TYR A 184 6.93 15.15 18.59
C TYR A 184 7.75 14.54 19.73
N ARG A 185 8.06 15.31 20.79
CA ARG A 185 8.85 14.84 21.93
C ARG A 185 8.45 15.52 23.25
N SER A 186 8.90 14.92 24.35
CA SER A 186 9.02 15.54 25.67
C SER A 186 10.47 15.97 25.91
N ALA A 187 10.73 16.53 27.10
CA ALA A 187 12.09 16.78 27.56
C ALA A 187 12.94 15.50 27.70
N ARG A 188 12.34 14.30 27.72
CA ARG A 188 13.02 13.02 27.99
C ARG A 188 12.95 12.02 26.84
N SER A 189 11.95 12.11 25.97
CA SER A 189 11.68 11.05 24.99
C SER A 189 10.97 11.57 23.75
N VAL A 190 11.20 10.92 22.61
CA VAL A 190 10.41 11.13 21.38
C VAL A 190 9.11 10.34 21.49
N TYR A 191 8.00 10.92 21.04
CA TYR A 191 6.71 10.24 20.91
C TYR A 191 6.64 9.58 19.52
N PRO A 192 6.84 8.25 19.38
CA PRO A 192 7.08 7.66 18.06
C PRO A 192 5.88 7.79 17.10
N ALA A 193 4.65 7.70 17.62
CA ALA A 193 3.45 7.86 16.81
C ALA A 193 3.31 9.30 16.26
N ILE A 194 3.48 10.31 17.13
CA ILE A 194 3.39 11.72 16.74
C ILE A 194 4.56 12.07 15.82
N SER A 195 5.79 11.65 16.15
CA SER A 195 6.99 11.88 15.34
C SER A 195 6.84 11.36 13.92
N ARG A 196 6.30 10.14 13.72
CA ARG A 196 6.05 9.60 12.37
C ARG A 196 5.03 10.42 11.58
N THR A 197 3.89 10.74 12.19
CA THR A 197 2.87 11.58 11.55
C THR A 197 3.43 12.95 11.21
N PHE A 198 4.08 13.61 12.16
CA PHE A 198 4.70 14.92 11.99
C PHE A 198 5.76 14.93 10.88
N SER A 199 6.65 13.92 10.86
CA SER A 199 7.68 13.80 9.83
C SER A 199 7.09 13.67 8.43
N ARG A 200 6.02 12.88 8.27
CA ARG A 200 5.33 12.71 6.98
C ARG A 200 4.63 14.00 6.53
N GLU A 201 3.87 14.64 7.44
CA GLU A 201 3.17 15.88 7.13
C GLU A 201 4.16 17.00 6.78
N LEU A 202 5.27 17.11 7.52
CA LEU A 202 6.31 18.10 7.27
C LEU A 202 7.05 17.81 5.95
N MET A 203 7.30 16.54 5.62
CA MET A 203 7.88 16.14 4.35
C MET A 203 7.02 16.65 3.17
N HIS A 204 5.71 16.45 3.22
CA HIS A 204 4.80 16.96 2.18
C HIS A 204 4.74 18.49 2.14
N ALA A 205 4.76 19.16 3.30
CA ALA A 205 4.77 20.63 3.36
C ALA A 205 6.03 21.23 2.72
N LEU A 206 7.20 20.66 3.02
CA LEU A 206 8.47 21.05 2.40
C LEU A 206 8.47 20.78 0.90
N GLN A 207 8.01 19.60 0.45
CA GLN A 207 7.92 19.29 -0.98
C GLN A 207 7.01 20.27 -1.76
N ARG A 208 5.90 20.73 -1.16
CA ARG A 208 5.04 21.75 -1.78
C ARG A 208 5.75 23.09 -1.91
N ALA A 209 6.51 23.49 -0.90
CA ALA A 209 7.35 24.69 -0.98
C ALA A 209 8.43 24.54 -2.07
N PHE A 210 9.10 23.40 -2.14
CA PHE A 210 10.11 23.12 -3.16
C PHE A 210 9.51 23.07 -4.56
N PHE A 211 8.28 22.57 -4.71
CA PHE A 211 7.56 22.57 -5.98
C PHE A 211 7.31 23.99 -6.48
N GLU A 212 6.78 24.87 -5.63
CA GLU A 212 6.56 26.27 -5.99
C GLU A 212 7.87 27.01 -6.25
N PHE A 213 8.90 26.77 -5.44
CA PHE A 213 10.24 27.29 -5.69
C PHE A 213 10.76 26.85 -7.07
N THR A 214 10.67 25.56 -7.38
CA THR A 214 11.11 24.99 -8.65
C THR A 214 10.38 25.65 -9.82
N ARG A 215 9.05 25.71 -9.77
CA ARG A 215 8.22 26.28 -10.83
C ARG A 215 8.49 27.76 -11.11
N VAL A 216 8.83 28.53 -10.07
CA VAL A 216 9.00 29.99 -10.16
C VAL A 216 10.45 30.39 -10.42
N GLN A 217 11.41 29.73 -9.76
CA GLN A 217 12.82 30.15 -9.74
C GLN A 217 13.71 29.31 -10.67
N THR A 218 13.19 28.23 -11.25
CA THR A 218 13.97 27.35 -12.14
C THR A 218 13.30 27.18 -13.51
N PRO A 219 14.03 26.70 -14.53
CA PRO A 219 13.43 26.31 -15.81
C PRO A 219 12.56 25.05 -15.74
N ALA A 220 12.66 24.25 -14.67
CA ALA A 220 11.97 22.98 -14.54
C ALA A 220 10.46 23.16 -14.28
N LYS A 221 9.66 22.28 -14.87
CA LYS A 221 8.20 22.24 -14.72
C LYS A 221 7.75 20.87 -14.22
N PRO A 222 8.01 20.52 -12.95
CA PRO A 222 7.54 19.27 -12.39
C PRO A 222 6.01 19.19 -12.47
N GLU A 223 5.46 18.01 -12.76
CA GLU A 223 4.02 17.80 -12.83
C GLU A 223 3.34 17.81 -11.45
N HIS A 224 4.08 17.39 -10.42
CA HIS A 224 3.56 17.25 -9.07
C HIS A 224 4.64 17.41 -7.98
N PHE A 225 4.28 17.89 -6.79
CA PHE A 225 5.24 18.15 -5.70
C PHE A 225 5.96 16.90 -5.20
N GLN A 226 5.27 15.76 -5.19
CA GLN A 226 5.83 14.49 -4.72
C GLN A 226 7.04 14.01 -5.53
N VAL A 227 7.16 14.44 -6.80
CA VAL A 227 8.32 14.08 -7.65
C VAL A 227 9.63 14.48 -6.96
N LEU A 228 9.63 15.53 -6.14
CA LEU A 228 10.81 16.03 -5.41
C LEU A 228 11.21 15.17 -4.20
N GLY A 229 10.45 14.10 -3.91
CA GLY A 229 10.78 13.12 -2.88
C GLY A 229 11.95 12.21 -3.23
N ARG A 230 12.30 11.34 -2.28
CA ARG A 230 13.38 10.35 -2.43
C ARG A 230 12.99 9.33 -3.49
N ARG A 231 13.95 8.89 -4.31
CA ARG A 231 13.72 7.87 -5.33
C ARG A 231 14.40 6.55 -5.01
N ARG A 232 15.51 6.58 -4.28
CA ARG A 232 16.31 5.39 -3.98
C ARG A 232 15.76 4.57 -2.82
N ILE A 233 15.67 3.27 -3.05
CA ILE A 233 15.41 2.27 -2.02
C ILE A 233 16.74 1.87 -1.37
N VAL A 234 16.93 2.28 -0.12
CA VAL A 234 18.12 1.97 0.67
C VAL A 234 18.14 0.51 1.12
N HIS A 235 19.33 -0.01 1.48
CA HIS A 235 19.53 -1.40 1.93
C HIS A 235 18.53 -1.83 3.00
N ALA A 236 18.34 -1.02 4.05
CA ALA A 236 17.42 -1.34 5.15
C ALA A 236 15.96 -1.58 4.69
N VAL A 237 15.52 -0.87 3.63
CA VAL A 237 14.19 -1.11 3.04
C VAL A 237 14.19 -2.44 2.30
N ARG A 238 15.20 -2.72 1.45
CA ARG A 238 15.28 -3.97 0.68
C ARG A 238 15.35 -5.20 1.59
N GLU A 239 16.14 -5.12 2.65
CA GLU A 239 16.29 -6.17 3.66
C GLU A 239 14.95 -6.44 4.37
N SER A 240 14.28 -5.37 4.83
CA SER A 240 12.99 -5.50 5.52
C SER A 240 11.88 -5.99 4.58
N ASP A 241 11.86 -5.51 3.33
CA ASP A 241 10.91 -5.91 2.29
C ASP A 241 11.07 -7.39 1.92
N ALA A 242 12.31 -7.82 1.66
CA ALA A 242 12.61 -9.22 1.35
C ALA A 242 12.23 -10.15 2.51
N ALA A 243 12.58 -9.80 3.74
CA ALA A 243 12.23 -10.60 4.91
C ALA A 243 10.71 -10.67 5.14
N LEU A 244 9.97 -9.57 4.94
CA LEU A 244 8.50 -9.60 5.02
C LEU A 244 7.88 -10.48 3.92
N ALA A 245 8.41 -10.42 2.70
CA ALA A 245 7.94 -11.27 1.60
C ALA A 245 8.24 -12.76 1.87
N GLU A 246 9.42 -13.07 2.42
CA GLU A 246 9.82 -14.43 2.80
C GLU A 246 8.94 -14.99 3.92
N ILE A 247 8.71 -14.22 4.99
CA ILE A 247 7.81 -14.64 6.09
C ILE A 247 6.38 -14.80 5.57
N SER A 248 5.90 -13.91 4.70
CA SER A 248 4.59 -14.07 4.07
C SER A 248 4.50 -15.31 3.18
N ALA A 249 5.63 -15.80 2.66
CA ALA A 249 5.69 -16.97 1.79
C ALA A 249 5.92 -18.28 2.55
N SER A 250 6.36 -18.22 3.81
CA SER A 250 6.62 -19.42 4.61
C SER A 250 5.35 -20.13 5.10
N PHE A 251 4.17 -19.54 4.84
CA PHE A 251 2.89 -20.14 5.19
C PHE A 251 1.74 -19.73 4.27
N ASP A 252 0.84 -20.68 4.02
CA ASP A 252 -0.44 -20.41 3.36
C ASP A 252 -1.55 -20.33 4.42
N PHE A 253 -1.87 -19.09 4.83
CA PHE A 253 -2.90 -18.82 5.83
C PHE A 253 -4.24 -19.46 5.46
N LEU A 254 -4.66 -19.33 4.19
CA LEU A 254 -5.97 -19.81 3.74
C LEU A 254 -6.02 -21.33 3.76
N LEU A 255 -4.95 -22.00 3.34
CA LEU A 255 -4.85 -23.45 3.38
C LEU A 255 -4.86 -23.98 4.82
N ALA A 256 -4.20 -23.28 5.75
CA ALA A 256 -4.09 -23.64 7.15
C ALA A 256 -5.42 -23.50 7.93
N VAL A 257 -6.29 -22.57 7.52
CA VAL A 257 -7.63 -22.37 8.14
C VAL A 257 -8.77 -22.99 7.31
N SER A 258 -8.47 -23.67 6.21
CA SER A 258 -9.47 -24.37 5.41
C SER A 258 -9.65 -25.81 5.89
N PRO A 259 -10.89 -26.26 6.13
CA PRO A 259 -11.13 -27.63 6.55
C PRO A 259 -10.81 -28.62 5.42
N VAL A 260 -10.30 -29.80 5.79
CA VAL A 260 -9.95 -30.88 4.86
C VAL A 260 -11.05 -31.92 4.68
N ASN A 261 -12.10 -31.86 5.51
CA ASN A 261 -13.16 -32.86 5.58
C ASN A 261 -14.54 -32.32 5.17
N THR A 262 -14.62 -31.30 4.30
CA THR A 262 -15.89 -30.60 3.99
C THR A 262 -17.02 -31.53 3.51
N ASP A 263 -16.74 -32.53 2.68
CA ASP A 263 -17.77 -33.45 2.20
C ASP A 263 -18.24 -34.43 3.30
N ALA A 264 -17.33 -34.91 4.15
CA ALA A 264 -17.69 -35.72 5.31
C ALA A 264 -18.50 -34.90 6.33
N ALA A 265 -18.12 -33.64 6.56
CA ALA A 265 -18.86 -32.71 7.41
C ALA A 265 -20.27 -32.43 6.86
N TRP A 266 -20.45 -32.37 5.54
CA TRP A 266 -21.77 -32.27 4.92
C TRP A 266 -22.65 -33.51 5.19
N GLN A 267 -22.07 -34.71 5.08
CA GLN A 267 -22.77 -35.96 5.38
C GLN A 267 -23.17 -36.03 6.86
N GLU A 268 -22.27 -35.67 7.78
CA GLU A 268 -22.53 -35.58 9.22
C GLU A 268 -23.69 -34.61 9.51
N PHE A 269 -23.63 -33.41 8.93
CA PHE A 269 -24.67 -32.39 9.07
C PHE A 269 -26.03 -32.88 8.57
N CYS A 270 -26.07 -33.60 7.44
CA CYS A 270 -27.32 -34.18 6.94
C CYS A 270 -27.83 -35.33 7.82
N ALA A 271 -26.95 -36.23 8.26
CA ALA A 271 -27.30 -37.37 9.10
C ALA A 271 -27.88 -36.94 10.46
N ASN A 272 -27.45 -35.78 10.98
CA ASN A 272 -27.96 -35.21 12.22
C ASN A 272 -29.25 -34.38 12.05
N GLY A 273 -29.88 -34.42 10.87
CA GLY A 273 -31.09 -33.65 10.58
C GLY A 273 -30.85 -32.15 10.43
N ARG A 274 -29.60 -31.71 10.20
CA ARG A 274 -29.19 -30.30 10.07
C ARG A 274 -29.44 -29.48 11.33
N THR A 275 -29.35 -30.11 12.50
CA THR A 275 -29.66 -29.48 13.80
C THR A 275 -28.42 -29.11 14.61
N ARG A 276 -27.24 -29.68 14.26
CA ARG A 276 -25.98 -29.44 14.96
C ARG A 276 -24.86 -29.17 13.96
N ALA A 277 -23.95 -28.27 14.30
CA ALA A 277 -22.77 -28.00 13.49
C ALA A 277 -21.93 -29.28 13.33
N PRO A 278 -21.37 -29.55 12.13
CA PRO A 278 -20.47 -30.68 11.95
C PRO A 278 -19.09 -30.39 12.54
N THR A 279 -18.29 -31.43 12.71
CA THR A 279 -16.90 -31.27 13.15
C THR A 279 -16.01 -30.94 11.95
N LEU A 280 -15.27 -29.84 12.02
CA LEU A 280 -14.32 -29.43 10.98
C LEU A 280 -12.90 -29.85 11.37
N HIS A 281 -12.17 -30.47 10.45
CA HIS A 281 -10.79 -30.90 10.64
C HIS A 281 -9.85 -30.04 9.79
N TYR A 282 -8.68 -29.70 10.33
CA TYR A 282 -7.69 -28.86 9.66
C TYR A 282 -6.34 -29.56 9.53
N ARG A 283 -5.50 -29.04 8.63
CA ARG A 283 -4.11 -29.48 8.48
C ARG A 283 -3.30 -29.15 9.74
N MET A 284 -2.28 -29.95 10.02
CA MET A 284 -1.27 -29.59 11.01
C MET A 284 -0.52 -28.35 10.54
N LEU A 285 -0.16 -27.46 11.46
CA LEU A 285 0.66 -26.29 11.14
C LEU A 285 2.11 -26.74 11.01
N GLU A 286 2.73 -26.43 9.87
CA GLU A 286 4.14 -26.76 9.60
C GLU A 286 5.10 -25.68 10.15
N LEU A 287 4.58 -24.48 10.39
CA LEU A 287 5.33 -23.36 10.97
C LEU A 287 5.06 -23.23 12.47
N ASP A 288 6.02 -22.67 13.20
CA ASP A 288 5.81 -22.18 14.56
C ASP A 288 5.47 -20.68 14.52
N PRO A 289 4.22 -20.28 14.86
CA PRO A 289 3.81 -18.89 14.79
C PRO A 289 4.64 -17.94 15.68
N GLU A 290 5.15 -18.41 16.82
CA GLU A 290 5.97 -17.59 17.71
C GLU A 290 7.34 -17.28 17.08
N LEU A 291 7.94 -18.25 16.40
CA LEU A 291 9.17 -18.04 15.63
C LEU A 291 8.96 -17.05 14.48
N GLY A 292 7.83 -17.17 13.77
CA GLY A 292 7.44 -16.22 12.73
C GLY A 292 7.30 -14.79 13.28
N LYS A 293 6.62 -14.61 14.42
CA LYS A 293 6.48 -13.32 15.10
C LYS A 293 7.83 -12.75 15.53
N ARG A 294 8.73 -13.58 16.07
CA ARG A 294 10.08 -13.15 16.43
C ARG A 294 10.85 -12.62 15.21
N GLN A 295 10.76 -13.28 14.06
CA GLN A 295 11.38 -12.81 12.82
C GLN A 295 10.78 -11.45 12.38
N LEU A 296 9.45 -11.30 12.42
CA LEU A 296 8.76 -10.05 12.06
C LEU A 296 9.22 -8.85 12.91
N TYR A 297 9.35 -9.04 14.22
CA TYR A 297 9.70 -7.94 15.13
C TYR A 297 11.21 -7.71 15.28
N ALA A 298 12.05 -8.58 14.72
CA ALA A 298 13.48 -8.33 14.57
C ALA A 298 13.80 -7.34 13.43
N LEU A 299 12.86 -7.08 12.53
CA LEU A 299 13.06 -6.18 11.38
C LEU A 299 13.26 -4.72 11.84
N PRO A 300 14.32 -4.03 11.35
CA PRO A 300 14.69 -2.69 11.81
C PRO A 300 13.86 -1.58 11.14
N LEU A 301 12.52 -1.69 11.21
CA LEU A 301 11.58 -0.79 10.54
C LEU A 301 11.66 0.65 11.07
N GLU A 302 12.25 0.88 12.24
CA GLU A 302 12.55 2.19 12.82
C GLU A 302 13.67 2.94 12.07
N ARG A 303 14.52 2.25 11.32
CA ARG A 303 15.64 2.85 10.56
C ARG A 303 15.23 3.40 9.19
N LEU A 304 13.97 3.22 8.78
CA LEU A 304 13.49 3.64 7.48
C LEU A 304 13.22 5.15 7.49
N GLU A 305 14.02 5.86 6.71
CA GLU A 305 13.97 7.33 6.60
C GLU A 305 12.83 7.83 5.71
N ASP A 306 12.28 6.98 4.83
CA ASP A 306 11.15 7.30 3.96
C ASP A 306 9.82 6.99 4.67
N PRO A 307 8.99 8.00 5.01
CA PRO A 307 7.75 7.77 5.75
C PRO A 307 6.72 6.91 5.01
N VAL A 308 6.70 6.94 3.67
CA VAL A 308 5.74 6.18 2.85
C VAL A 308 6.11 4.70 2.85
N LEU A 309 7.36 4.38 2.54
CA LEU A 309 7.85 3.00 2.57
C LEU A 309 7.77 2.42 3.98
N ALA A 310 8.13 3.21 5.00
CA ALA A 310 8.06 2.79 6.38
C ALA A 310 6.62 2.52 6.85
N GLN A 311 5.62 3.23 6.32
CA GLN A 311 4.22 2.96 6.61
C GLN A 311 3.78 1.63 5.99
N LEU A 312 4.03 1.44 4.68
CA LEU A 312 3.63 0.22 3.95
C LEU A 312 4.19 -1.06 4.59
N LEU A 313 5.49 -1.07 4.92
CA LEU A 313 6.13 -2.25 5.51
C LEU A 313 5.66 -2.50 6.96
N ARG A 314 5.38 -1.45 7.75
CA ARG A 314 4.80 -1.61 9.09
C ARG A 314 3.37 -2.13 9.05
N ASP A 315 2.58 -1.68 8.08
CA ASP A 315 1.24 -2.22 7.85
C ASP A 315 1.31 -3.70 7.49
N LYS A 316 2.20 -4.09 6.56
CA LYS A 316 2.40 -5.50 6.21
C LYS A 316 2.85 -6.35 7.40
N ARG A 317 3.80 -5.87 8.20
CA ARG A 317 4.23 -6.57 9.42
C ARG A 317 3.07 -6.83 10.38
N ARG A 318 2.20 -5.84 10.60
CA ARG A 318 1.03 -5.96 11.49
C ARG A 318 -0.01 -6.94 10.97
N GLU A 319 -0.20 -7.01 9.66
CA GLU A 319 -1.07 -8.02 9.04
C GLU A 319 -0.53 -9.43 9.29
N LEU A 320 0.75 -9.67 8.99
CA LEU A 320 1.37 -10.99 9.19
C LEU A 320 1.34 -11.42 10.66
N ASP A 321 1.63 -10.52 11.59
CA ASP A 321 1.52 -10.77 13.04
C ASP A 321 0.12 -11.23 13.45
N ARG A 322 -0.93 -10.59 12.92
CA ARG A 322 -2.33 -10.99 13.16
C ARG A 322 -2.69 -12.31 12.51
N GLN A 323 -2.20 -12.59 11.30
CA GLN A 323 -2.41 -13.89 10.65
C GLN A 323 -1.77 -15.01 11.46
N LEU A 324 -0.54 -14.82 11.96
CA LEU A 324 0.13 -15.78 12.84
C LEU A 324 -0.64 -15.96 14.16
N GLY A 325 -1.13 -14.89 14.77
CA GLY A 325 -2.01 -14.97 15.95
C GLY A 325 -3.30 -15.76 15.69
N LEU A 326 -3.92 -15.60 14.52
CA LEU A 326 -5.08 -16.41 14.13
C LEU A 326 -4.77 -17.89 13.99
N LEU A 327 -3.58 -18.25 13.52
CA LEU A 327 -3.17 -19.65 13.43
C LEU A 327 -3.01 -20.27 14.82
N GLU A 328 -2.51 -19.53 15.81
CA GLU A 328 -2.44 -19.96 17.22
C GLU A 328 -3.82 -20.10 17.85
N ASP A 329 -4.74 -19.20 17.50
CA ASP A 329 -6.10 -19.15 18.07
C ASP A 329 -7.11 -20.04 17.33
N ARG A 330 -6.67 -20.85 16.36
CA ARG A 330 -7.54 -21.75 15.58
C ARG A 330 -8.37 -22.65 16.48
N ASP A 331 -9.66 -22.72 16.19
CA ASP A 331 -10.70 -23.46 16.93
C ASP A 331 -10.94 -22.94 18.36
N THR A 332 -10.58 -21.67 18.62
CA THR A 332 -10.91 -20.97 19.88
C THR A 332 -11.80 -19.74 19.62
N PRO A 333 -12.53 -19.24 20.64
CA PRO A 333 -13.31 -18.01 20.51
C PRO A 333 -12.48 -16.75 20.18
N ARG A 334 -11.17 -16.77 20.44
CA ARG A 334 -10.27 -15.63 20.12
C ARG A 334 -10.06 -15.45 18.63
N PHE A 335 -10.26 -16.51 17.84
CA PHE A 335 -10.11 -16.47 16.39
C PHE A 335 -11.02 -15.42 15.74
N LEU A 336 -12.29 -15.33 16.15
CA LEU A 336 -13.22 -14.34 15.61
C LEU A 336 -12.72 -12.91 15.84
N LEU A 337 -12.15 -12.62 17.02
CA LEU A 337 -11.62 -11.30 17.36
C LEU A 337 -10.41 -10.94 16.47
N GLY A 338 -9.50 -11.89 16.25
CA GLY A 338 -8.39 -11.71 15.31
C GLY A 338 -8.88 -11.51 13.87
N SER A 339 -9.92 -12.22 13.46
CA SER A 339 -10.48 -12.12 12.12
C SER A 339 -11.13 -10.76 11.89
N LEU A 340 -11.84 -10.23 12.89
CA LEU A 340 -12.39 -8.87 12.86
C LEU A 340 -11.30 -7.81 12.75
N GLN A 341 -10.13 -8.01 13.36
CA GLN A 341 -8.99 -7.07 13.22
C GLN A 341 -8.37 -7.08 11.81
N LEU A 342 -8.41 -8.20 11.10
CA LEU A 342 -7.89 -8.31 9.73
C LEU A 342 -8.90 -7.85 8.69
N TYR A 343 -10.11 -8.40 8.72
CA TYR A 343 -11.10 -8.27 7.65
C TYR A 343 -12.29 -7.38 8.03
N GLY A 344 -12.42 -6.98 9.29
CA GLY A 344 -13.59 -6.26 9.81
C GLY A 344 -14.83 -7.14 9.87
N GLY A 345 -15.95 -6.52 10.28
CA GLY A 345 -17.29 -7.11 10.24
C GLY A 345 -18.12 -6.53 9.08
N VAL A 346 -19.37 -6.94 8.97
CA VAL A 346 -20.31 -6.37 7.99
C VAL A 346 -20.97 -5.15 8.64
N ASP A 347 -20.97 -3.98 8.01
CA ASP A 347 -21.73 -2.82 8.50
C ASP A 347 -23.17 -2.84 7.95
N ASP A 348 -24.03 -1.94 8.45
CA ASP A 348 -25.47 -1.94 8.10
C ASP A 348 -25.71 -1.60 6.62
N ALA A 349 -24.86 -0.76 6.03
CA ALA A 349 -24.96 -0.42 4.61
C ALA A 349 -24.61 -1.63 3.72
N LEU A 350 -23.53 -2.32 4.03
CA LEU A 350 -23.10 -3.54 3.33
C LEU A 350 -24.10 -4.68 3.51
N LEU A 351 -24.66 -4.84 4.71
CA LEU A 351 -25.73 -5.80 4.97
C LEU A 351 -26.98 -5.46 4.14
N GLY A 352 -27.37 -4.18 4.12
CA GLY A 352 -28.49 -3.70 3.32
C GLY A 352 -28.34 -4.05 1.85
N GLU A 353 -27.14 -3.87 1.29
CA GLU A 353 -26.88 -4.26 -0.10
C GLU A 353 -26.91 -5.76 -0.33
N ALA A 354 -26.30 -6.55 0.56
CA ALA A 354 -26.35 -8.00 0.47
C ALA A 354 -27.79 -8.53 0.49
N LEU A 355 -28.62 -8.02 1.39
CA LEU A 355 -30.03 -8.37 1.49
C LEU A 355 -30.83 -7.92 0.26
N SER A 356 -30.53 -6.73 -0.31
CA SER A 356 -31.15 -6.27 -1.55
C SER A 356 -30.87 -7.22 -2.70
N ILE A 357 -29.61 -7.63 -2.88
CA ILE A 357 -29.22 -8.60 -3.91
C ILE A 357 -29.98 -9.93 -3.71
N LEU A 358 -30.01 -10.48 -2.50
CA LEU A 358 -30.65 -11.77 -2.24
C LEU A 358 -32.17 -11.74 -2.43
N ARG A 359 -32.80 -10.59 -2.20
CA ARG A 359 -34.24 -10.38 -2.40
C ARG A 359 -34.58 -10.18 -3.89
N ASP A 360 -33.84 -9.31 -4.56
CA ASP A 360 -34.22 -8.76 -5.87
C ASP A 360 -33.64 -9.58 -7.04
N VAL A 361 -32.52 -10.28 -6.83
CA VAL A 361 -31.92 -11.16 -7.84
C VAL A 361 -32.50 -12.57 -7.72
N ALA A 362 -33.19 -13.02 -8.77
CA ALA A 362 -33.66 -14.40 -8.86
C ALA A 362 -32.49 -15.40 -9.04
N PRO A 363 -32.56 -16.61 -8.45
CA PRO A 363 -31.64 -17.69 -8.78
C PRO A 363 -31.58 -17.93 -10.28
N ALA A 364 -30.41 -18.28 -10.81
CA ALA A 364 -30.29 -18.60 -12.22
C ALA A 364 -31.21 -19.79 -12.56
N ARG A 365 -31.84 -19.76 -13.74
CA ARG A 365 -32.50 -20.96 -14.26
C ARG A 365 -31.42 -22.00 -14.52
N SER A 366 -31.66 -23.25 -14.11
CA SER A 366 -30.74 -24.36 -14.38
C SER A 366 -30.44 -24.41 -15.88
N ARG A 367 -29.19 -24.12 -16.24
CA ARG A 367 -28.72 -24.21 -17.62
C ARG A 367 -28.12 -25.59 -17.82
N THR A 368 -28.79 -26.42 -18.61
CA THR A 368 -28.15 -27.59 -19.21
C THR A 368 -27.19 -27.09 -20.29
N GLY A 369 -25.93 -27.46 -20.21
CA GLY A 369 -24.90 -26.95 -21.12
C GLY A 369 -23.63 -27.75 -21.00
N ALA A 370 -22.71 -27.53 -21.95
CA ALA A 370 -21.38 -28.12 -21.91
C ALA A 370 -20.68 -27.78 -20.59
N ARG A 371 -19.93 -28.75 -20.07
CA ARG A 371 -19.14 -28.62 -18.85
C ARG A 371 -17.66 -28.81 -19.20
N CYS A 372 -16.81 -28.23 -18.37
CA CYS A 372 -15.36 -28.23 -18.52
C CYS A 372 -14.78 -28.84 -17.25
N ASP A 373 -14.05 -29.95 -17.42
CA ASP A 373 -13.38 -30.64 -16.33
C ASP A 373 -12.04 -29.97 -15.98
N ALA A 374 -11.33 -30.53 -14.99
CA ALA A 374 -10.04 -30.02 -14.54
C ALA A 374 -8.99 -29.95 -15.65
N GLU A 375 -8.88 -30.97 -16.49
CA GLU A 375 -7.86 -31.06 -17.54
C GLU A 375 -8.13 -30.07 -18.69
N ALA A 376 -9.39 -30.00 -19.14
CA ALA A 376 -9.79 -29.02 -20.15
C ALA A 376 -9.63 -27.59 -19.64
N PHE A 377 -9.93 -27.32 -18.37
CA PHE A 377 -9.69 -26.02 -17.75
C PHE A 377 -8.19 -25.70 -17.66
N ALA A 378 -7.36 -26.69 -17.27
CA ALA A 378 -5.91 -26.53 -17.18
C ALA A 378 -5.27 -26.20 -18.53
N ALA A 379 -5.72 -26.84 -19.61
CA ALA A 379 -5.28 -26.51 -20.97
C ALA A 379 -5.59 -25.06 -21.33
N ARG A 380 -6.83 -24.60 -21.09
CA ARG A 380 -7.24 -23.21 -21.34
C ARG A 380 -6.49 -22.21 -20.46
N ALA A 381 -6.21 -22.56 -19.21
CA ALA A 381 -5.41 -21.73 -18.30
C ALA A 381 -3.96 -21.61 -18.78
N THR A 382 -3.39 -22.70 -19.30
CA THR A 382 -2.04 -22.70 -19.87
C THR A 382 -1.95 -21.79 -21.10
N GLU A 383 -2.94 -21.83 -21.99
CA GLU A 383 -3.02 -20.92 -23.15
C GLU A 383 -3.09 -19.44 -22.74
N GLU A 384 -3.85 -19.12 -21.69
CA GLU A 384 -3.96 -17.75 -21.18
C GLU A 384 -2.66 -17.31 -20.47
N LEU A 385 -1.96 -18.20 -19.76
CA LEU A 385 -0.62 -17.91 -19.24
C LEU A 385 0.40 -17.65 -20.36
N GLU A 386 0.36 -18.43 -21.45
CA GLU A 386 1.21 -18.21 -22.63
C GLU A 386 0.96 -16.84 -23.26
N HIS A 387 -0.27 -16.33 -23.24
CA HIS A 387 -0.56 -14.97 -23.67
C HIS A 387 0.19 -13.92 -22.84
N TYR A 388 0.22 -14.07 -21.50
CA TYR A 388 0.98 -13.17 -20.64
C TYR A 388 2.49 -13.34 -20.78
N ARG A 389 2.99 -14.57 -20.95
CA ARG A 389 4.42 -14.85 -21.19
C ARG A 389 4.99 -14.17 -22.44
N ARG A 390 4.17 -13.94 -23.47
CA ARG A 390 4.59 -13.16 -24.66
C ARG A 390 4.92 -11.71 -24.33
N HIS A 391 4.31 -11.15 -23.29
CA HIS A 391 4.56 -9.78 -22.83
C HIS A 391 5.62 -9.73 -21.72
N ASP A 392 5.68 -10.76 -20.87
CA ASP A 392 6.72 -10.94 -19.86
C ASP A 392 7.28 -12.37 -19.89
N PRO A 393 8.40 -12.60 -20.61
CA PRO A 393 9.05 -13.90 -20.65
C PRO A 393 9.60 -14.39 -19.31
N SER A 394 9.69 -13.51 -18.29
CA SER A 394 10.15 -13.87 -16.95
C SER A 394 9.05 -14.45 -16.04
N LEU A 395 7.80 -14.50 -16.51
CA LEU A 395 6.66 -15.06 -15.79
C LEU A 395 6.83 -16.57 -15.54
N THR A 396 7.07 -16.94 -14.28
CA THR A 396 7.30 -18.33 -13.86
C THR A 396 6.04 -19.08 -13.43
N SER A 397 4.89 -18.41 -13.37
CA SER A 397 3.61 -19.00 -12.97
C SER A 397 3.25 -20.25 -13.76
N THR A 398 2.71 -21.26 -13.08
CA THR A 398 2.33 -22.56 -13.65
C THR A 398 0.87 -22.91 -13.33
N VAL A 399 0.38 -23.99 -13.96
CA VAL A 399 -0.94 -24.57 -13.71
C VAL A 399 -0.76 -25.96 -13.13
N ILE A 400 -1.38 -26.24 -11.98
CA ILE A 400 -1.19 -27.49 -11.24
C ILE A 400 -2.55 -28.06 -10.84
N VAL A 401 -2.85 -29.30 -11.26
CA VAL A 401 -4.03 -30.03 -10.82
C VAL A 401 -3.72 -30.81 -9.53
N ARG A 402 -4.58 -30.70 -8.51
CA ARG A 402 -4.40 -31.29 -7.17
C ARG A 402 -5.68 -31.94 -6.65
N ASP A 403 -5.56 -33.02 -5.90
CA ASP A 403 -6.67 -33.73 -5.26
C ASP A 403 -7.01 -33.22 -3.84
N ASP A 404 -6.10 -32.45 -3.22
CA ASP A 404 -6.20 -32.00 -1.83
C ASP A 404 -6.78 -30.59 -1.65
N ILE A 405 -7.34 -30.00 -2.71
CA ILE A 405 -7.99 -28.68 -2.68
C ILE A 405 -9.43 -28.78 -3.19
N SER A 406 -10.30 -27.86 -2.75
CA SER A 406 -11.75 -27.88 -3.06
C SER A 406 -12.23 -26.71 -3.92
N SER A 407 -11.33 -25.78 -4.27
CA SER A 407 -11.61 -24.64 -5.13
C SER A 407 -10.36 -24.21 -5.91
N LEU A 408 -10.54 -23.44 -6.98
CA LEU A 408 -9.46 -22.71 -7.63
C LEU A 408 -8.77 -21.78 -6.62
N ILE A 409 -7.44 -21.78 -6.62
CA ILE A 409 -6.61 -20.94 -5.74
C ILE A 409 -5.37 -20.51 -6.53
N VAL A 410 -5.03 -19.23 -6.46
CA VAL A 410 -3.69 -18.76 -6.86
C VAL A 410 -2.80 -18.68 -5.63
N SER A 411 -1.76 -19.52 -5.59
CA SER A 411 -0.78 -19.55 -4.50
C SER A 411 0.62 -19.35 -5.06
N HIS A 412 1.37 -18.38 -4.51
CA HIS A 412 2.70 -17.98 -4.98
C HIS A 412 2.84 -17.75 -6.50
N GLY A 413 1.76 -17.34 -7.15
CA GLY A 413 1.71 -17.10 -8.59
C GLY A 413 1.25 -18.31 -9.42
N ASP A 414 1.17 -19.50 -8.85
CA ASP A 414 0.68 -20.70 -9.53
C ASP A 414 -0.84 -20.83 -9.39
N LEU A 415 -1.50 -21.24 -10.47
CA LEU A 415 -2.91 -21.60 -10.45
C LEU A 415 -3.06 -23.06 -10.04
N LEU A 416 -3.70 -23.29 -8.90
CA LEU A 416 -4.04 -24.61 -8.39
C LEU A 416 -5.49 -24.95 -8.76
N ILE A 417 -5.67 -26.10 -9.41
CA ILE A 417 -6.96 -26.58 -9.91
C ILE A 417 -7.37 -27.86 -9.15
N PRO A 418 -8.58 -27.92 -8.56
CA PRO A 418 -9.05 -29.15 -7.94
C PRO A 418 -9.26 -30.25 -9.00
N ALA A 419 -8.81 -31.47 -8.73
CA ALA A 419 -8.91 -32.60 -9.68
C ALA A 419 -10.37 -32.98 -10.00
N ASN A 420 -11.30 -32.66 -9.10
CA ASN A 420 -12.74 -32.83 -9.29
C ASN A 420 -13.44 -31.56 -9.83
N LEU A 421 -12.68 -30.61 -10.39
CA LEU A 421 -13.26 -29.40 -11.00
C LEU A 421 -14.25 -29.79 -12.09
N ASP A 422 -15.43 -29.18 -12.04
CA ASP A 422 -16.47 -29.35 -13.04
C ASP A 422 -17.27 -28.06 -13.20
N VAL A 423 -16.86 -27.22 -14.17
CA VAL A 423 -17.41 -25.86 -14.36
C VAL A 423 -18.26 -25.78 -15.63
N PRO A 424 -19.37 -25.03 -15.63
CA PRO A 424 -20.10 -24.74 -16.86
C PRO A 424 -19.18 -24.05 -17.88
N ALA A 425 -19.21 -24.48 -19.15
CA ALA A 425 -18.31 -23.98 -20.18
C ALA A 425 -18.36 -22.45 -20.36
N HIS A 426 -19.55 -21.85 -20.21
CA HIS A 426 -19.74 -20.39 -20.31
C HIS A 426 -19.08 -19.60 -19.17
N ARG A 427 -18.68 -20.24 -18.07
CA ARG A 427 -18.00 -19.61 -16.92
C ARG A 427 -16.48 -19.70 -17.03
N VAL A 428 -15.93 -20.50 -17.96
CA VAL A 428 -14.49 -20.75 -18.06
C VAL A 428 -13.71 -19.45 -18.24
N ASP A 429 -14.07 -18.63 -19.23
CA ASP A 429 -13.35 -17.38 -19.52
C ASP A 429 -13.39 -16.40 -18.34
N ALA A 430 -14.53 -16.28 -17.67
CA ALA A 430 -14.67 -15.42 -16.49
C ALA A 430 -13.81 -15.92 -15.32
N LEU A 431 -13.72 -17.23 -15.09
CA LEU A 431 -12.84 -17.81 -14.08
C LEU A 431 -11.36 -17.63 -14.45
N LEU A 432 -10.99 -17.74 -15.73
CA LEU A 432 -9.62 -17.45 -16.16
C LEU A 432 -9.24 -15.98 -15.93
N HIS A 433 -10.14 -15.04 -16.19
CA HIS A 433 -9.91 -13.63 -15.90
C HIS A 433 -9.91 -13.32 -14.39
N HIS A 434 -10.68 -14.07 -13.61
CA HIS A 434 -10.64 -14.01 -12.14
C HIS A 434 -9.27 -14.45 -11.62
N GLU A 435 -8.83 -15.66 -11.95
CA GLU A 435 -7.61 -16.24 -11.39
C GLU A 435 -6.35 -15.68 -12.06
N LEU A 436 -6.27 -15.74 -13.40
CA LEU A 436 -5.07 -15.33 -14.14
C LEU A 436 -5.07 -13.82 -14.41
N GLY A 437 -6.17 -13.32 -14.96
CA GLY A 437 -6.32 -11.91 -15.32
C GLY A 437 -6.38 -10.95 -14.12
N THR A 438 -6.45 -11.46 -12.89
CA THR A 438 -6.36 -10.64 -11.68
C THR A 438 -5.20 -11.10 -10.81
N HIS A 439 -5.29 -12.28 -10.18
CA HIS A 439 -4.33 -12.68 -9.15
C HIS A 439 -2.93 -12.99 -9.70
N VAL A 440 -2.82 -13.66 -10.85
CA VAL A 440 -1.50 -13.91 -11.48
C VAL A 440 -0.92 -12.63 -12.07
N VAL A 441 -1.72 -11.82 -12.79
CA VAL A 441 -1.24 -10.56 -13.35
C VAL A 441 -0.72 -9.61 -12.27
N THR A 442 -1.45 -9.43 -11.16
CA THR A 442 -1.00 -8.54 -10.07
C THR A 442 0.19 -9.14 -9.31
N TYR A 443 0.28 -10.47 -9.18
CA TYR A 443 1.47 -11.14 -8.65
C TYR A 443 2.71 -10.88 -9.52
N ALA A 444 2.60 -11.08 -10.83
CA ALA A 444 3.67 -10.87 -11.80
C ALA A 444 4.12 -9.39 -11.85
N ASN A 445 3.16 -8.47 -11.87
CA ASN A 445 3.44 -7.04 -11.79
C ASN A 445 4.17 -6.69 -10.49
N GLY A 446 3.71 -7.21 -9.35
CA GLY A 446 4.38 -7.03 -8.07
C GLY A 446 5.80 -7.61 -8.04
N ARG A 447 6.02 -8.75 -8.70
CA ARG A 447 7.34 -9.39 -8.84
C ARG A 447 8.32 -8.55 -9.68
N ALA A 448 7.80 -7.75 -10.62
CA ALA A 448 8.59 -6.83 -11.43
C ALA A 448 8.92 -5.51 -10.71
N GLN A 449 8.33 -5.27 -9.54
CA GLN A 449 8.59 -4.07 -8.74
C GLN A 449 9.87 -4.17 -7.91
N PRO A 450 10.49 -3.03 -7.56
CA PRO A 450 11.59 -2.99 -6.60
C PRO A 450 11.22 -3.39 -5.15
N LEU A 451 9.92 -3.57 -4.84
CA LEU A 451 9.41 -4.01 -3.54
C LEU A 451 8.69 -5.36 -3.69
N LEU A 452 9.25 -6.41 -3.12
CA LEU A 452 8.74 -7.78 -3.20
C LEU A 452 7.41 -7.96 -2.48
N VAL A 453 7.11 -7.14 -1.45
CA VAL A 453 5.81 -7.19 -0.78
C VAL A 453 4.63 -6.87 -1.70
N LEU A 454 4.85 -6.23 -2.85
CA LEU A 454 3.79 -6.01 -3.84
C LEU A 454 3.38 -7.30 -4.57
N ALA A 455 4.27 -8.30 -4.65
CA ALA A 455 3.90 -9.64 -5.13
C ALA A 455 3.17 -10.45 -4.05
N ALA A 456 3.67 -10.37 -2.81
CA ALA A 456 3.06 -11.05 -1.66
C ALA A 456 1.69 -10.46 -1.27
N GLY A 457 1.50 -9.16 -1.51
CA GLY A 457 0.35 -8.38 -1.06
C GLY A 457 0.71 -7.42 0.06
N LEU A 458 0.46 -6.13 -0.15
CA LEU A 458 0.43 -5.13 0.92
C LEU A 458 -0.73 -5.38 1.87
N ALA A 459 -0.71 -4.81 3.06
CA ALA A 459 -1.74 -5.09 4.04
C ALA A 459 -3.16 -4.77 3.52
N ARG A 460 -4.12 -5.68 3.77
CA ARG A 460 -5.54 -5.59 3.40
C ARG A 460 -5.82 -5.62 1.88
N TYR A 461 -4.87 -6.07 1.07
CA TYR A 461 -5.00 -6.09 -0.38
C TYR A 461 -6.15 -6.96 -0.89
N GLU A 462 -6.60 -7.93 -0.10
CA GLU A 462 -7.50 -8.99 -0.52
C GLU A 462 -8.85 -8.43 -0.98
N ALA A 463 -9.39 -7.40 -0.31
CA ALA A 463 -10.67 -6.81 -0.71
C ALA A 463 -10.61 -6.23 -2.12
N LEU A 464 -9.56 -5.48 -2.46
CA LEU A 464 -9.42 -4.95 -3.81
C LEU A 464 -9.19 -6.08 -4.83
N GLN A 465 -8.38 -7.09 -4.50
CA GLN A 465 -8.15 -8.20 -5.43
C GLN A 465 -9.44 -8.98 -5.73
N GLU A 466 -10.23 -9.31 -4.73
CA GLU A 466 -11.49 -10.05 -4.91
C GLU A 466 -12.55 -9.18 -5.61
N GLY A 467 -12.53 -7.87 -5.34
CA GLY A 467 -13.34 -6.88 -6.05
C GLY A 467 -12.98 -6.79 -7.54
N LEU A 468 -11.69 -6.67 -7.86
CA LEU A 468 -11.17 -6.67 -9.24
C LEU A 468 -11.49 -7.97 -9.95
N ALA A 469 -11.33 -9.11 -9.28
CA ALA A 469 -11.56 -10.42 -9.86
C ALA A 469 -13.06 -10.63 -10.17
N THR A 470 -13.95 -10.23 -9.25
CA THR A 470 -15.40 -10.25 -9.49
C THR A 470 -15.82 -9.27 -10.59
N PHE A 471 -15.19 -8.09 -10.64
CA PHE A 471 -15.40 -7.12 -11.70
C PHE A 471 -14.90 -7.62 -13.06
N ALA A 472 -13.78 -8.33 -13.11
CA ALA A 472 -13.26 -8.98 -14.31
C ALA A 472 -14.24 -10.03 -14.84
N GLU A 473 -14.90 -10.80 -13.97
CA GLU A 473 -15.98 -11.72 -14.39
C GLU A 473 -17.13 -10.96 -15.07
N TYR A 474 -17.51 -9.79 -14.56
CA TYR A 474 -18.54 -8.94 -15.17
C TYR A 474 -18.10 -8.40 -16.53
N VAL A 475 -16.89 -7.84 -16.63
CA VAL A 475 -16.37 -7.27 -17.88
C VAL A 475 -16.25 -8.36 -18.96
N ALA A 476 -15.83 -9.56 -18.57
CA ALA A 476 -15.79 -10.74 -19.43
C ALA A 476 -17.18 -11.29 -19.81
N GLY A 477 -18.27 -10.80 -19.21
CA GLY A 477 -19.64 -11.23 -19.48
C GLY A 477 -20.03 -12.56 -18.86
N GLY A 478 -19.28 -13.04 -17.87
CA GLY A 478 -19.56 -14.31 -17.19
C GLY A 478 -20.12 -14.18 -15.77
N LEU A 479 -20.25 -12.97 -15.21
CA LEU A 479 -20.92 -12.77 -13.91
C LEU A 479 -22.42 -13.10 -14.03
N ASP A 480 -22.88 -14.08 -13.26
CA ASP A 480 -24.27 -14.53 -13.25
C ASP A 480 -24.98 -14.27 -11.91
N SER A 481 -26.30 -14.51 -11.89
CA SER A 481 -27.13 -14.26 -10.72
C SER A 481 -26.75 -15.15 -9.54
N ASP A 482 -26.38 -16.41 -9.77
CA ASP A 482 -25.99 -17.33 -8.69
C ASP A 482 -24.66 -16.90 -8.04
N ARG A 483 -23.70 -16.43 -8.85
CA ARG A 483 -22.43 -15.88 -8.36
C ARG A 483 -22.65 -14.62 -7.53
N LEU A 484 -23.47 -13.68 -8.00
CA LEU A 484 -23.75 -12.45 -7.26
C LEU A 484 -24.50 -12.74 -5.94
N ARG A 485 -25.48 -13.65 -5.98
CA ARG A 485 -26.20 -14.11 -4.78
C ARG A 485 -25.28 -14.84 -3.80
N LEU A 486 -24.32 -15.63 -4.28
CA LEU A 486 -23.33 -16.30 -3.43
C LEU A 486 -22.46 -15.28 -2.67
N VAL A 487 -21.99 -14.24 -3.36
CA VAL A 487 -21.21 -13.15 -2.75
C VAL A 487 -22.03 -12.40 -1.69
N ALA A 488 -23.32 -12.15 -1.95
CA ALA A 488 -24.21 -11.53 -0.97
C ALA A 488 -24.50 -12.44 0.24
N ALA A 489 -24.78 -13.73 0.00
CA ALA A 489 -25.04 -14.70 1.06
C ALA A 489 -23.86 -14.85 2.03
N ARG A 490 -22.63 -14.76 1.52
CA ARG A 490 -21.40 -14.72 2.32
C ARG A 490 -21.37 -13.54 3.29
N ALA A 491 -21.73 -12.34 2.82
CA ALA A 491 -21.80 -11.16 3.68
C ALA A 491 -22.88 -11.31 4.77
N VAL A 492 -24.06 -11.85 4.42
CA VAL A 492 -25.11 -12.14 5.42
C VAL A 492 -24.63 -13.15 6.46
N ALA A 493 -24.00 -14.25 6.04
CA ALA A 493 -23.48 -15.27 6.95
C ALA A 493 -22.41 -14.70 7.91
N VAL A 494 -21.51 -13.83 7.42
CA VAL A 494 -20.53 -13.14 8.28
C VAL A 494 -21.22 -12.26 9.32
N ARG A 495 -22.27 -11.52 8.94
CA ARG A 495 -23.06 -10.74 9.90
C ARG A 495 -23.63 -11.65 10.99
N ARG A 496 -24.26 -12.76 10.60
CA ARG A 496 -24.88 -13.70 11.54
C ARG A 496 -23.88 -14.36 12.50
N LEU A 497 -22.68 -14.69 12.00
CA LEU A 497 -21.59 -15.16 12.85
C LEU A 497 -21.22 -14.13 13.93
N VAL A 498 -21.10 -12.85 13.55
CA VAL A 498 -20.75 -11.76 14.47
C VAL A 498 -21.88 -11.48 15.47
N ASP A 499 -23.13 -11.70 15.05
CA ASP A 499 -24.32 -11.64 15.92
C ASP A 499 -24.48 -12.92 16.78
N GLU A 500 -23.48 -13.79 16.82
CA GLU A 500 -23.43 -15.04 17.59
C GLU A 500 -24.54 -16.05 17.26
N VAL A 501 -25.10 -15.99 16.04
CA VAL A 501 -26.10 -16.95 15.56
C VAL A 501 -25.45 -18.31 15.29
N ALA A 502 -26.09 -19.39 15.72
CA ALA A 502 -25.52 -20.73 15.59
C ALA A 502 -25.46 -21.19 14.12
N PHE A 503 -24.45 -22.01 13.80
CA PHE A 503 -24.23 -22.54 12.45
C PHE A 503 -25.49 -23.14 11.78
N PRO A 504 -26.28 -24.01 12.43
CA PRO A 504 -27.46 -24.61 11.80
C PRO A 504 -28.53 -23.57 11.45
N GLU A 505 -28.69 -22.54 12.29
CA GLU A 505 -29.64 -21.46 12.09
C GLU A 505 -29.25 -20.58 10.89
N VAL A 506 -27.95 -20.29 10.73
CA VAL A 506 -27.45 -19.57 9.55
C VAL A 506 -27.70 -20.37 8.28
N VAL A 507 -27.47 -21.70 8.30
CA VAL A 507 -27.75 -22.55 7.13
C VAL A 507 -29.25 -22.54 6.81
N ALA A 508 -30.12 -22.66 7.82
CA ALA A 508 -31.56 -22.61 7.64
C ALA A 508 -32.03 -21.26 7.07
N GLU A 509 -31.54 -20.13 7.60
CA GLU A 509 -31.85 -18.79 7.10
C GLU A 509 -31.49 -18.65 5.61
N LEU A 510 -30.28 -19.07 5.22
CA LEU A 510 -29.83 -19.02 3.84
C LEU A 510 -30.70 -19.86 2.89
N VAL A 511 -31.22 -21.01 3.36
CA VAL A 511 -32.11 -21.87 2.57
C VAL A 511 -33.52 -21.29 2.51
N ASP A 512 -34.13 -21.05 3.66
CA ASP A 512 -35.56 -20.80 3.79
C ASP A 512 -35.92 -19.35 3.40
N GLN A 513 -35.11 -18.38 3.85
CA GLN A 513 -35.37 -16.96 3.60
C GLN A 513 -34.71 -16.49 2.31
N HIS A 514 -33.52 -17.01 2.01
CA HIS A 514 -32.75 -16.56 0.85
C HIS A 514 -32.77 -17.53 -0.32
N ARG A 515 -33.42 -18.70 -0.25
CA ARG A 515 -33.61 -19.64 -1.37
C ARG A 515 -32.28 -20.15 -1.97
N LEU A 516 -31.26 -20.35 -1.14
CA LEU A 516 -30.05 -21.06 -1.56
C LEU A 516 -30.29 -22.57 -1.55
N ALA A 517 -29.62 -23.29 -2.44
CA ALA A 517 -29.59 -24.74 -2.37
C ALA A 517 -28.94 -25.19 -1.03
N PRO A 518 -29.48 -26.22 -0.34
CA PRO A 518 -28.99 -26.61 0.99
C PRO A 518 -27.49 -26.84 1.09
N ARG A 519 -26.89 -27.53 0.10
CA ARG A 519 -25.44 -27.75 0.07
C ARG A 519 -24.66 -26.44 -0.10
N MET A 520 -25.16 -25.50 -0.88
CA MET A 520 -24.52 -24.19 -1.06
C MET A 520 -24.59 -23.34 0.21
N ALA A 521 -25.75 -23.30 0.88
CA ALA A 521 -25.90 -22.63 2.17
C ALA A 521 -24.93 -23.18 3.23
N PHE A 522 -24.80 -24.52 3.29
CA PHE A 522 -23.81 -25.18 4.13
C PHE A 522 -22.37 -24.78 3.80
N LEU A 523 -21.98 -24.79 2.52
CA LEU A 523 -20.63 -24.41 2.11
C LEU A 523 -20.32 -22.94 2.44
N VAL A 524 -21.30 -22.04 2.33
CA VAL A 524 -21.16 -20.64 2.78
C VAL A 524 -20.94 -20.60 4.29
N ALA A 525 -21.77 -21.31 5.08
CA ALA A 525 -21.61 -21.35 6.53
C ALA A 525 -20.26 -21.94 6.95
N VAL A 526 -19.79 -23.04 6.33
CA VAL A 526 -18.47 -23.63 6.63
C VAL A 526 -17.34 -22.62 6.39
N ARG A 527 -17.39 -21.85 5.30
CA ARG A 527 -16.36 -20.82 5.02
C ARG A 527 -16.31 -19.73 6.06
N VAL A 528 -17.45 -19.38 6.65
CA VAL A 528 -17.58 -18.33 7.66
C VAL A 528 -17.27 -18.84 9.06
N PHE A 529 -17.71 -20.04 9.43
CA PHE A 529 -17.53 -20.59 10.78
C PHE A 529 -16.19 -21.33 10.99
N ARG A 530 -15.42 -21.58 9.92
CA ARG A 530 -14.10 -22.23 10.04
C ARG A 530 -13.13 -21.46 10.95
N GLY A 531 -12.25 -22.21 11.59
CA GLY A 531 -11.24 -21.75 12.53
C GLY A 531 -11.78 -21.15 13.83
N GLY A 532 -13.11 -21.12 14.05
CA GLY A 532 -13.75 -20.39 15.15
C GLY A 532 -14.42 -19.08 14.71
N GLY A 533 -14.43 -18.76 13.41
CA GLY A 533 -15.14 -17.62 12.84
C GLY A 533 -14.26 -16.74 11.96
N LEU A 534 -14.22 -17.01 10.65
CA LEU A 534 -13.48 -16.24 9.67
C LEU A 534 -14.38 -15.26 8.91
N THR A 535 -14.21 -13.98 9.19
CA THR A 535 -14.92 -12.87 8.57
C THR A 535 -14.40 -12.48 7.18
N LYS A 536 -13.35 -13.13 6.65
CA LYS A 536 -12.74 -12.83 5.33
C LYS A 536 -13.78 -12.71 4.21
N ASP A 537 -14.80 -13.55 4.21
CA ASP A 537 -15.79 -13.60 3.11
C ASP A 537 -16.61 -12.30 2.95
N VAL A 538 -16.52 -11.34 3.88
CA VAL A 538 -17.04 -9.97 3.73
C VAL A 538 -16.36 -9.18 2.61
N ILE A 539 -15.10 -9.49 2.30
CA ILE A 539 -14.27 -8.67 1.42
C ILE A 539 -14.72 -8.73 -0.04
N TYR A 540 -15.44 -9.76 -0.46
CA TYR A 540 -15.89 -9.93 -1.84
C TYR A 540 -16.89 -8.83 -2.23
N LEU A 541 -18.00 -8.71 -1.49
CA LEU A 541 -19.01 -7.69 -1.76
C LEU A 541 -18.48 -6.30 -1.45
N ARG A 542 -17.74 -6.15 -0.33
CA ARG A 542 -17.15 -4.86 0.04
C ARG A 542 -16.16 -4.38 -1.01
N GLY A 543 -15.26 -5.25 -1.46
CA GLY A 543 -14.26 -4.95 -2.47
C GLY A 543 -14.89 -4.53 -3.79
N LEU A 544 -15.95 -5.24 -4.22
CA LEU A 544 -16.70 -4.88 -5.42
C LEU A 544 -17.35 -3.49 -5.28
N LEU A 545 -18.04 -3.21 -4.17
CA LEU A 545 -18.66 -1.90 -3.91
C LEU A 545 -17.63 -0.76 -3.89
N GLN A 546 -16.50 -0.98 -3.21
CA GLN A 546 -15.42 0.01 -3.14
C GLN A 546 -14.80 0.27 -4.51
N LEU A 547 -14.59 -0.78 -5.31
CA LEU A 547 -14.07 -0.65 -6.68
C LEU A 547 -15.04 0.11 -7.59
N LEU A 548 -16.34 -0.19 -7.53
CA LEU A 548 -17.35 0.55 -8.31
C LEU A 548 -17.39 2.03 -7.92
N GLY A 549 -17.33 2.35 -6.62
CA GLY A 549 -17.22 3.73 -6.15
C GLY A 549 -15.94 4.42 -6.62
N TYR A 550 -14.81 3.70 -6.63
CA TYR A 550 -13.53 4.20 -7.14
C TYR A 550 -13.61 4.52 -8.64
N LEU A 551 -14.22 3.65 -9.44
CA LEU A 551 -14.44 3.87 -10.88
C LEU A 551 -15.42 5.01 -11.16
N GLN A 552 -16.51 5.10 -10.40
CA GLN A 552 -17.50 6.17 -10.52
C GLN A 552 -16.90 7.55 -10.22
N ALA A 553 -15.91 7.62 -9.33
CA ALA A 553 -15.16 8.84 -9.05
C ALA A 553 -14.16 9.24 -10.17
N GLY A 554 -14.08 8.46 -11.25
CA GLY A 554 -13.23 8.74 -12.41
C GLY A 554 -11.75 8.42 -12.20
N HIS A 555 -11.42 7.58 -11.21
CA HIS A 555 -10.04 7.18 -10.96
C HIS A 555 -9.56 6.10 -11.96
N ASP A 556 -8.25 6.06 -12.19
CA ASP A 556 -7.60 5.14 -13.14
C ASP A 556 -7.40 3.74 -12.54
N LEU A 557 -7.59 2.69 -13.35
CA LEU A 557 -7.31 1.31 -12.97
C LEU A 557 -5.82 0.97 -12.98
N ALA A 558 -4.98 1.70 -13.73
CA ALA A 558 -3.57 1.36 -13.89
C ALA A 558 -2.79 1.24 -12.56
N PRO A 559 -2.95 2.16 -11.57
CA PRO A 559 -2.30 2.01 -10.27
C PRO A 559 -2.70 0.73 -9.51
N LEU A 560 -3.92 0.23 -9.72
CA LEU A 560 -4.44 -0.98 -9.06
C LEU A 560 -3.77 -2.27 -9.55
N LEU A 561 -3.10 -2.20 -10.71
CA LEU A 561 -2.42 -3.33 -11.35
C LEU A 561 -0.93 -3.41 -11.02
N VAL A 562 -0.34 -2.40 -10.36
CA VAL A 562 1.10 -2.33 -10.03
C VAL A 562 1.57 -3.55 -9.22
N GLY A 563 0.67 -4.11 -8.42
CA GLY A 563 0.87 -5.29 -7.60
C GLY A 563 -0.40 -5.59 -6.81
N LYS A 564 -0.25 -6.27 -5.69
CA LYS A 564 -1.34 -6.52 -4.74
C LYS A 564 -1.34 -5.42 -3.66
N LEU A 565 -2.34 -4.54 -3.73
CA LEU A 565 -2.53 -3.40 -2.80
C LEU A 565 -3.99 -3.27 -2.36
N ALA A 566 -4.23 -2.48 -1.31
CA ALA A 566 -5.57 -2.05 -0.90
C ALA A 566 -5.94 -0.68 -1.48
N LEU A 567 -7.24 -0.39 -1.64
CA LEU A 567 -7.70 0.89 -2.22
C LEU A 567 -7.26 2.12 -1.43
N ASP A 568 -7.15 2.00 -0.10
CA ASP A 568 -6.67 3.09 0.78
C ASP A 568 -5.16 3.37 0.64
N GLN A 569 -4.42 2.48 -0.01
CA GLN A 569 -2.99 2.63 -0.28
C GLN A 569 -2.71 3.20 -1.68
N VAL A 570 -3.72 3.38 -2.54
CA VAL A 570 -3.53 3.83 -3.93
C VAL A 570 -2.78 5.16 -4.00
N ALA A 571 -3.13 6.13 -3.15
CA ALA A 571 -2.43 7.41 -3.12
C ALA A 571 -0.93 7.28 -2.78
N LEU A 572 -0.56 6.31 -1.94
CA LEU A 572 0.84 6.01 -1.63
C LEU A 572 1.54 5.34 -2.82
N ILE A 573 0.86 4.42 -3.52
CA ILE A 573 1.39 3.77 -4.73
C ILE A 573 1.60 4.79 -5.85
N GLU A 574 0.64 5.66 -6.10
CA GLU A 574 0.78 6.74 -7.07
C GLU A 574 1.93 7.69 -6.72
N GLU A 575 2.11 8.02 -5.44
CA GLU A 575 3.27 8.80 -5.01
C GLU A 575 4.58 8.10 -5.37
N LEU A 576 4.69 6.80 -5.07
CA LEU A 576 5.90 6.04 -5.36
C LEU A 576 6.13 5.85 -6.88
N LEU A 577 5.07 5.77 -7.68
CA LEU A 577 5.13 5.79 -9.15
C LEU A 577 5.63 7.15 -9.66
N ARG A 578 5.04 8.27 -9.19
CA ARG A 578 5.45 9.64 -9.55
C ARG A 578 6.91 9.92 -9.18
N ARG A 579 7.37 9.36 -8.06
CA ARG A 579 8.78 9.43 -7.60
C ARG A 579 9.71 8.49 -8.35
N GLU A 580 9.18 7.63 -9.22
CA GLU A 580 9.91 6.57 -9.91
C GLU A 580 10.66 5.63 -8.94
N VAL A 581 10.11 5.45 -7.73
CA VAL A 581 10.50 4.40 -6.77
C VAL A 581 9.90 3.08 -7.24
N LEU A 582 8.64 3.11 -7.66
CA LEU A 582 7.94 2.03 -8.34
C LEU A 582 7.93 2.27 -9.85
N ARG A 583 7.63 1.22 -10.59
CA ARG A 583 7.50 1.22 -12.04
C ARG A 583 6.03 1.02 -12.43
N PRO A 584 5.59 1.52 -13.60
CA PRO A 584 4.27 1.16 -14.14
C PRO A 584 4.08 -0.37 -14.21
N PRO A 585 2.84 -0.87 -14.14
CA PRO A 585 2.57 -2.31 -14.26
C PRO A 585 3.08 -2.84 -15.61
N LEU A 586 3.70 -4.02 -15.58
CA LEU A 586 4.30 -4.66 -16.76
C LEU A 586 3.24 -5.32 -17.63
N LEU A 587 2.34 -6.06 -17.00
CA LEU A 587 1.24 -6.79 -17.61
C LEU A 587 -0.07 -6.04 -17.42
N ARG A 588 -0.89 -6.09 -18.47
CA ARG A 588 -2.26 -5.59 -18.47
C ARG A 588 -3.22 -6.78 -18.67
N PRO A 589 -4.28 -6.90 -17.86
CA PRO A 589 -5.24 -7.98 -18.03
C PRO A 589 -5.96 -7.93 -19.38
N ARG A 590 -6.12 -9.09 -20.01
CA ARG A 590 -6.78 -9.21 -21.32
C ARG A 590 -8.24 -8.73 -21.32
N TRP A 591 -8.94 -8.83 -20.20
CA TRP A 591 -10.32 -8.37 -20.07
C TRP A 591 -10.47 -6.84 -20.19
N LEU A 592 -9.40 -6.06 -20.01
CA LEU A 592 -9.41 -4.60 -20.25
C LEU A 592 -9.36 -4.24 -21.73
N ASP A 593 -8.77 -5.10 -22.55
CA ASP A 593 -8.54 -4.85 -23.97
C ASP A 593 -9.55 -5.62 -24.85
N ALA A 594 -10.37 -6.47 -24.23
CA ALA A 594 -11.44 -7.20 -24.90
C ALA A 594 -12.50 -6.23 -25.47
N PRO A 595 -12.76 -6.24 -26.80
CA PRO A 595 -13.75 -5.34 -27.42
C PRO A 595 -15.14 -5.44 -26.79
N THR A 596 -15.52 -6.65 -26.34
CA THR A 596 -16.80 -6.93 -25.67
C THR A 596 -16.85 -6.39 -24.24
N GLY A 597 -15.72 -6.15 -23.59
CA GLY A 597 -15.63 -5.65 -22.23
C GLY A 597 -15.71 -4.13 -22.10
N ARG A 598 -15.30 -3.39 -23.14
CA ARG A 598 -15.24 -1.92 -23.11
C ARG A 598 -16.58 -1.24 -22.78
N PRO A 599 -17.74 -1.61 -23.38
CA PRO A 599 -19.02 -1.02 -23.01
C PRO A 599 -19.41 -1.29 -21.54
N ARG A 600 -19.04 -2.46 -21.00
CA ARG A 600 -19.30 -2.82 -19.60
C ARG A 600 -18.47 -1.98 -18.63
N LEU A 601 -17.21 -1.73 -18.98
CA LEU A 601 -16.32 -0.84 -18.23
C LEU A 601 -16.85 0.60 -18.23
N GLU A 602 -17.27 1.12 -19.40
CA GLU A 602 -17.84 2.46 -19.53
C GLU A 602 -19.12 2.63 -18.68
N ARG A 603 -19.99 1.60 -18.65
CA ARG A 603 -21.16 1.57 -17.76
C ARG A 603 -20.76 1.63 -16.28
N ALA A 604 -19.73 0.88 -15.87
CA ALA A 604 -19.27 0.88 -14.47
C ALA A 604 -18.74 2.25 -14.04
N ILE A 605 -18.02 2.94 -14.94
CA ILE A 605 -17.54 4.32 -14.71
C ILE A 605 -18.71 5.31 -14.61
N ALA A 606 -19.80 5.10 -15.36
CA ALA A 606 -21.01 5.92 -15.25
C ALA A 606 -21.76 5.74 -13.92
N GLY A 607 -21.43 4.69 -13.16
CA GLY A 607 -22.03 4.37 -11.86
C GLY A 607 -22.97 3.18 -11.95
N LEU A 608 -22.60 2.08 -11.30
CA LEU A 608 -23.42 0.88 -11.15
C LEU A 608 -23.44 0.45 -9.69
N ARG A 609 -24.57 -0.10 -9.25
CA ARG A 609 -24.64 -0.94 -8.05
C ARG A 609 -24.33 -2.40 -8.42
N PRO A 610 -23.97 -3.26 -7.46
CA PRO A 610 -23.68 -4.66 -7.76
C PRO A 610 -24.81 -5.40 -8.50
N ILE A 611 -26.07 -5.08 -8.23
CA ILE A 611 -27.23 -5.67 -8.93
C ILE A 611 -27.29 -5.28 -10.41
N ASP A 612 -26.79 -4.10 -10.78
CA ASP A 612 -26.82 -3.59 -12.16
C ASP A 612 -25.73 -4.23 -13.05
N LEU A 613 -24.83 -5.02 -12.44
CA LEU A 613 -23.82 -5.80 -13.15
C LEU A 613 -24.42 -7.03 -13.83
N LEU A 614 -25.65 -7.43 -13.48
CA LEU A 614 -26.36 -8.45 -14.20
C LEU A 614 -26.95 -7.84 -15.48
N GLU A 615 -26.66 -8.45 -16.63
CA GLU A 615 -27.31 -8.01 -17.87
C GLU A 615 -28.81 -8.33 -17.82
N PRO A 616 -29.68 -7.41 -18.26
CA PRO A 616 -31.08 -7.74 -18.45
C PRO A 616 -31.15 -8.93 -19.41
N THR A 617 -31.87 -9.96 -19.00
CA THR A 617 -32.07 -11.19 -19.77
C THR A 617 -32.79 -10.87 -21.07
N GLY A 618 -32.04 -10.55 -22.14
CA GLY A 618 -32.65 -10.12 -23.41
C GLY A 618 -31.74 -9.68 -24.55
N THR A 619 -30.43 -9.48 -24.35
CA THR A 619 -29.52 -9.13 -25.45
C THR A 619 -28.41 -10.16 -25.62
N ALA A 620 -28.80 -11.37 -26.02
CA ALA A 620 -27.90 -12.21 -26.79
C ALA A 620 -27.93 -11.69 -28.23
N ALA A 621 -26.80 -11.17 -28.71
CA ALA A 621 -26.56 -10.94 -30.14
C ALA A 621 -26.16 -12.24 -30.81
#